data_AF-A0A7T1Y6A9-F1
#
_entry.id   AF-A0A7T1Y6A9-F1
#
_cell.length_a   1.000
_cell.length_b   1.000
_cell.length_c   1.000
_cell.angle_alpha   90.00
_cell.angle_beta   90.00
_cell.angle_gamma   90.00
#
_symmetry.space_group_name_H-M   'P 1'
#
loop_
_entity.id
_entity.type
_entity.pdbx_description
1 polymer ?
#
loop_
_entity_poly.entity_id
_entity_poly.type
_entity_poly.pdbx_seq_one_letter_code
_entity_poly.pdbx_strand_id
1 'polypeptide(L)' 'MYQDPKRVRSRYGAINLDEYERRLIDALVDYTGIDKAVLLRQLVMKEALETLGIADLELNVPRRA' A
#
# COMPACT_ATOMS: atom_id res chain seq x y z
N MET A 1 7.56 -24.95 -2.76
CA MET A 1 6.54 -23.89 -2.55
C MET A 1 6.33 -23.16 -3.87
N TYR A 2 5.18 -23.36 -4.52
CA TYR A 2 4.83 -22.61 -5.74
C TYR A 2 4.37 -21.22 -5.29
N GLN A 3 5.22 -20.21 -5.50
CA GLN A 3 4.79 -18.82 -5.38
C GLN A 3 3.77 -18.59 -6.49
N ASP A 4 2.54 -18.23 -6.13
CA ASP A 4 1.52 -17.87 -7.11
C ASP A 4 2.12 -16.80 -8.07
N PRO A 5 2.27 -17.10 -9.37
CA PRO A 5 2.94 -16.21 -10.31
C PRO A 5 2.23 -14.85 -10.40
N LYS A 6 0.94 -14.75 -10.02
CA LYS A 6 0.20 -13.49 -9.97
C LYS A 6 0.58 -12.60 -8.78
N ARG A 7 1.23 -13.16 -7.75
CA ARG A 7 1.69 -12.41 -6.57
C ARG A 7 3.13 -11.91 -6.71
N VAL A 8 3.83 -12.32 -7.76
CA VAL A 8 5.17 -11.80 -8.07
C VAL A 8 5.05 -10.33 -8.46
N ARG A 9 5.73 -9.46 -7.73
CA ARG A 9 5.70 -8.01 -7.91
C ARG A 9 6.57 -7.61 -9.13
N SER A 10 6.07 -7.88 -10.33
CA SER A 10 6.77 -7.55 -11.59
C SER A 10 6.34 -6.22 -12.21
N ARG A 11 5.22 -5.65 -11.75
CA ARG A 11 4.67 -4.37 -12.27
C ARG A 11 5.13 -3.22 -11.39
N TYR A 12 5.69 -2.18 -12.00
CA TYR A 12 6.06 -0.94 -11.31
C TYR A 12 5.08 0.18 -11.66
N GLY A 13 4.85 1.09 -10.71
CA GLY A 13 4.12 2.33 -10.91
C GLY A 13 5.01 3.49 -10.47
N ALA A 14 5.06 4.54 -11.28
CA ALA A 14 5.78 5.77 -10.95
C ALA A 14 4.77 6.90 -10.70
N ILE A 15 5.04 7.74 -9.70
CA ILE A 15 4.22 8.88 -9.33
C ILE A 15 5.12 10.11 -9.39
N ASN A 16 4.67 11.15 -10.10
CA ASN A 16 5.33 12.45 -10.09
C ASN A 16 4.81 13.24 -8.89
N LEU A 17 5.73 13.73 -8.07
CA LEU A 17 5.43 14.53 -6.88
C LEU A 17 6.09 15.90 -7.02
N ASP A 18 5.45 16.92 -6.49
CA ASP A 18 6.08 18.22 -6.29
C ASP A 18 7.08 18.21 -5.11
N GLU A 19 7.75 19.34 -4.88
CA GLU A 19 8.76 19.47 -3.83
C GLU A 19 8.18 19.39 -2.40
N TYR A 20 6.92 19.81 -2.21
CA TYR A 20 6.27 19.78 -0.90
C TYR A 20 5.73 18.39 -0.59
N GLU A 21 5.07 17.76 -1.56
CA GLU A 21 4.61 16.38 -1.49
C GLU A 21 5.76 15.42 -1.21
N ARG A 22 6.89 15.59 -1.91
CA ARG A 22 8.08 14.79 -1.67
C ARG A 22 8.61 14.97 -0.24
N ARG A 23 8.70 16.21 0.25
CA ARG A 23 9.15 16.50 1.61
C ARG A 23 8.23 15.89 2.67
N LEU A 24 6.92 15.90 2.43
CA LEU A 24 5.95 15.26 3.32
C LEU A 24 6.17 13.75 3.38
N ILE A 25 6.35 13.09 2.22
CA ILE A 25 6.62 11.65 2.18
C ILE A 25 7.93 11.32 2.89
N ASP A 26 8.98 12.11 2.68
CA ASP A 26 10.27 11.93 3.36
C ASP A 26 10.12 12.05 4.89
N ALA A 27 9.42 13.07 5.37
CA ALA A 27 9.13 13.22 6.79
C ALA A 27 8.31 12.04 7.36
N LEU A 28 7.36 11.50 6.59
CA LEU A 28 6.55 10.35 7.01
C LEU A 28 7.38 9.07 7.09
N VAL A 29 8.33 8.89 6.17
CA VAL A 29 9.31 7.79 6.19
C VAL A 29 10.20 7.89 7.42
N ASP A 30 10.76 9.07 7.68
CA ASP A 30 11.64 9.29 8.85
C ASP A 30 10.89 9.09 10.17
N TYR A 31 9.62 9.49 10.23
CA TYR A 31 8.78 9.32 11.41
C TYR A 31 8.40 7.85 11.67
N THR A 32 8.05 7.11 10.63
CA THR A 32 7.58 5.72 10.76
C THR A 32 8.70 4.68 10.77
N GLY A 33 9.87 5.03 10.23
CA GLY A 33 10.99 4.11 10.01
C GLY A 33 10.73 3.06 8.92
N ILE A 34 9.66 3.23 8.12
CA ILE A 34 9.27 2.30 7.05
C ILE A 34 9.92 2.74 5.74
N ASP A 35 10.42 1.78 4.96
CA ASP A 35 10.93 2.05 3.61
C ASP A 35 9.90 2.80 2.74
N LYS A 36 10.35 3.87 2.08
CA LYS A 36 9.52 4.74 1.23
C LYS A 36 8.64 3.99 0.23
N ALA A 37 9.20 2.99 -0.46
CA ALA A 37 8.45 2.20 -1.44
C ALA A 37 7.34 1.35 -0.80
N VAL A 38 7.57 0.86 0.42
CA VAL A 38 6.58 0.09 1.18
C VAL A 38 5.46 1.01 1.65
N LEU A 39 5.82 2.16 2.21
CA LEU A 39 4.90 3.17 2.71
C LEU A 39 4.00 3.70 1.59
N LEU A 40 4.58 4.10 0.45
CA LEU A 40 3.81 4.55 -0.71
C LEU A 40 2.85 3.47 -1.22
N ARG A 41 3.31 2.21 -1.28
CA ARG A 41 2.44 1.10 -1.67
C ARG A 41 1.29 0.92 -0.69
N GLN A 42 1.53 1.00 0.62
CA GLN A 42 0.47 0.87 1.63
C GLN A 42 -0.57 1.98 1.48
N LEU A 43 -0.13 3.23 1.30
CA LEU A 43 -1.03 4.37 1.10
C LEU A 43 -1.88 4.21 -0.16
N VAL A 44 -1.27 3.89 -1.31
CA VAL A 44 -1.98 3.70 -2.58
C VAL A 44 -2.99 2.55 -2.49
N MET A 45 -2.60 1.42 -1.88
CA MET A 45 -3.49 0.27 -1.76
C MET A 45 -4.64 0.54 -0.79
N LYS A 46 -4.36 1.25 0.31
CA LYS A 46 -5.38 1.67 1.27
C LYS A 46 -6.43 2.55 0.57
N GLU A 47 -5.99 3.62 -0.07
CA GLU A 47 -6.88 4.56 -0.77
C GLU A 47 -7.67 3.87 -1.88
N ALA A 48 -7.04 2.98 -2.66
CA ALA A 48 -7.72 2.22 -3.70
C ALA A 48 -8.82 1.31 -3.12
N LEU A 49 -8.57 0.65 -2.00
CA LEU A 49 -9.57 -0.21 -1.34
C LEU A 49 -10.71 0.60 -0.72
N GLU A 50 -10.41 1.77 -0.15
CA GLU A 50 -11.39 2.71 0.39
C GLU A 50 -12.28 3.29 -0.73
N THR A 51 -11.67 3.71 -1.85
CA THR A 51 -12.40 4.20 -3.04
C THR A 51 -13.33 3.14 -3.62
N LEU A 52 -12.92 1.87 -3.59
CA LEU A 52 -13.76 0.75 -4.04
C LEU A 52 -14.86 0.37 -3.04
N GLY A 53 -14.88 0.99 -1.84
CA GLY A 53 -15.82 0.65 -0.76
C GLY A 53 -15.58 -0.75 -0.16
N ILE A 54 -14.43 -1.37 -0.44
CA ILE A 54 -14.09 -2.73 0.01
C ILE A 54 -13.48 -2.68 1.43
N ALA A 55 -12.96 -1.53 1.86
CA ALA A 55 -12.34 -1.36 3.17
C ALA A 55 -13.31 -1.61 4.35
N ASP A 56 -14.62 -1.49 4.14
CA ASP A 56 -15.67 -1.76 5.14
C ASP A 56 -16.31 -3.15 4.98
N LEU A 57 -15.95 -3.92 3.93
CA LEU A 57 -16.15 -5.35 3.99
C LEU A 57 -15.15 -5.89 4.99
N GLU A 58 -15.56 -5.94 6.27
CA GLU A 58 -15.03 -6.91 7.21
C GLU A 58 -14.82 -8.18 6.42
N LEU A 59 -13.55 -8.59 6.31
CA LEU A 59 -13.23 -9.93 5.92
C LEU A 59 -13.96 -10.78 6.95
N ASN A 60 -15.13 -11.27 6.56
CA ASN A 60 -15.91 -12.28 7.24
C ASN A 60 -15.04 -13.53 7.16
N VAL A 61 -13.95 -13.53 7.93
CA VAL A 61 -13.11 -14.68 8.19
C VAL A 61 -14.04 -15.57 8.99
N PRO A 62 -14.53 -16.70 8.44
CA PRO A 62 -15.24 -17.65 9.28
C PRO A 62 -14.24 -18.07 10.35
N ARG A 63 -14.48 -17.60 11.59
CA ARG A 63 -13.78 -18.05 12.77
C ARG A 63 -14.15 -19.52 12.92
N ARG A 64 -13.35 -20.40 12.32
CA ARG A 64 -13.47 -21.85 12.49
C ARG A 64 -13.31 -22.13 13.99
N ALA A 65 -14.43 -22.43 14.64
CA ALA A 65 -14.47 -23.21 15.87
C ALA A 65 -14.37 -24.69 15.53
#